data_AF-A0A321LE65-F1
#
_entry.id   AF-A0A321LE65-F1
#
_cell.length_a   1.000
_cell.length_b   1.000
_cell.length_c   1.000
_cell.angle_alpha   90.00
_cell.angle_beta   90.00
_cell.angle_gamma   90.00
#
_symmetry.space_group_name_H-M   'P 1'
#
loop_
_entity.id
_entity.type
_entity.pdbx_description
1 polymer ?
#
loop_
_entity_poly.entity_id
_entity_poly.type
_entity_poly.pdbx_seq_one_letter_code
_entity_poly.pdbx_strand_id
1 'polypeptide(L)'
;MKSTVIIFFFLLLCATSFAQTPPVSLPNPAGSVQENSQDEERKKLTARLEKLEAVVAKAASDSSRDKLVTAIIAGSASLFAALLAGGLTLLGQRFMAKQQERQANNIAVEQAQQAEITAKRALELARYEAVFAHTEKILEYRLKQMELFYAPMFALLKQSKALYDKMNYQIAHDEPDRYRLLDEPDDQGYRMHVKADDGSWKGFRLLDQLPAIRSNLKALTLAERILQIGEQMTKIISDYAGLASADLVDLLGEYLAHYAILSTIHKSGETVPYDPGWHKMGYYPRPLNGKIEEGYREVAQFLDEYSSASRGLLESLPKNAGPPA
;
A
#
# COMPACT_ATOMS: atom_id res chain seq x y z
N MET A 1 50.30 26.98 10.64
CA MET A 1 49.39 26.74 11.78
C MET A 1 48.30 25.81 11.30
N LYS A 2 48.24 24.60 11.88
CA LYS A 2 47.30 23.54 11.51
C LYS A 2 46.04 23.74 12.35
N SER A 3 44.90 24.04 11.71
CA SER A 3 43.59 24.05 12.39
C SER A 3 42.79 22.84 11.94
N THR A 4 42.89 21.83 12.78
CA THR A 4 42.04 20.65 12.89
C THR A 4 40.84 21.01 13.75
N VAL A 5 39.59 20.98 13.24
CA VAL A 5 38.35 20.82 14.04
C VAL A 5 37.26 20.29 13.09
N ILE A 6 37.08 18.97 13.01
CA ILE A 6 36.01 18.16 13.66
C ILE A 6 34.67 18.28 12.92
N ILE A 7 34.46 17.30 12.02
CA ILE A 7 33.19 16.93 11.40
C ILE A 7 32.40 16.13 12.44
N PHE A 8 31.30 16.69 12.95
CA PHE A 8 30.35 15.94 13.78
C PHE A 8 29.43 15.13 12.87
N PHE A 9 29.72 13.83 12.79
CA PHE A 9 28.91 12.81 12.13
C PHE A 9 27.74 12.45 13.07
N PHE A 10 26.54 12.97 12.81
CA PHE A 10 25.32 12.55 13.51
C PHE A 10 24.69 11.37 12.77
N LEU A 11 25.20 10.18 13.07
CA LEU A 11 24.59 8.90 12.70
C LEU A 11 23.45 8.63 13.69
N LEU A 12 22.24 9.12 13.39
CA LEU A 12 21.05 8.75 14.12
C LEU A 12 20.49 7.44 13.53
N LEU A 13 20.80 6.36 14.24
CA LEU A 13 20.32 5.01 14.05
C LEU A 13 18.81 4.97 14.35
N CYS A 14 17.96 5.13 13.34
CA CYS A 14 16.54 4.77 13.46
C CYS A 14 16.42 3.25 13.36
N ALA A 15 16.48 2.59 14.51
CA ALA A 15 16.04 1.22 14.69
C ALA A 15 14.50 1.17 14.56
N THR A 16 13.99 0.90 13.36
CA THR A 16 12.61 0.47 13.19
C THR A 16 12.53 -1.02 13.48
N SER A 17 12.14 -1.34 14.72
CA SER A 17 11.68 -2.68 15.09
C SER A 17 10.51 -3.07 14.19
N PHE A 18 10.76 -3.98 13.25
CA PHE A 18 9.71 -4.75 12.60
C PHE A 18 9.03 -5.62 13.67
N ALA A 19 7.80 -5.27 14.03
CA ALA A 19 6.92 -6.15 14.77
C ALA A 19 6.64 -7.37 13.89
N GLN A 20 7.28 -8.48 14.22
CA GLN A 20 7.09 -9.79 13.62
C GLN A 20 5.71 -10.29 14.06
N THR A 21 4.73 -10.25 13.14
CA THR A 21 3.43 -10.87 13.37
C THR A 21 3.62 -12.39 13.47
N PRO A 22 3.03 -13.06 14.46
CA PRO A 22 3.16 -14.50 14.62
C PRO A 22 2.52 -15.24 13.44
N PRO A 23 3.06 -16.41 13.05
CA PRO A 23 2.47 -17.21 11.98
C PRO A 23 1.07 -17.68 12.36
N VAL A 24 0.11 -17.43 11.48
CA VAL A 24 -1.24 -17.99 11.55
C VAL A 24 -1.13 -19.51 11.38
N SER A 25 -1.34 -20.23 12.47
CA SER A 25 -1.46 -21.69 12.48
C SER A 25 -2.77 -22.11 11.80
N LEU A 26 -2.65 -22.83 10.69
CA LEU A 26 -3.77 -23.50 10.02
C LEU A 26 -4.41 -24.56 10.94
N PRO A 27 -5.74 -24.70 10.95
CA PRO A 27 -6.41 -25.76 11.68
C PRO A 27 -6.11 -27.13 11.06
N ASN A 28 -5.63 -28.02 11.93
CA ASN A 28 -5.37 -29.43 11.67
C ASN A 28 -6.72 -30.16 11.46
N PRO A 29 -6.95 -30.90 10.36
CA PRO A 29 -8.17 -31.69 10.18
C PRO A 29 -8.13 -32.90 11.12
N ALA A 30 -8.96 -32.85 12.16
CA ALA A 30 -9.15 -33.94 13.11
C ALA A 30 -9.89 -35.11 12.46
N GLY A 31 -9.33 -36.31 12.64
CA GLY A 31 -10.09 -37.47 13.10
C GLY A 31 -10.84 -38.28 12.06
N SER A 32 -10.13 -39.18 11.40
CA SER A 32 -10.68 -40.37 10.74
C SER A 32 -11.38 -41.28 11.77
N VAL A 33 -12.72 -41.25 11.80
CA VAL A 33 -13.56 -42.25 12.47
C VAL A 33 -14.07 -43.22 11.40
N GLN A 34 -13.29 -44.24 11.08
CA GLN A 34 -13.74 -45.28 10.13
C GLN A 34 -13.03 -46.64 10.32
N GLU A 35 -12.69 -47.02 11.56
CA GLU A 35 -12.04 -48.32 11.83
C GLU A 35 -12.97 -49.34 12.54
N ASN A 36 -14.09 -48.90 13.13
CA ASN A 36 -14.97 -49.79 13.91
C ASN A 36 -15.98 -50.62 13.09
N SER A 37 -16.26 -50.30 11.82
CA SER A 37 -17.28 -51.06 11.05
C SER A 37 -16.73 -52.35 10.41
N GLN A 38 -15.42 -52.45 10.17
CA GLN A 38 -14.82 -53.62 9.55
C GLN A 38 -14.60 -54.78 10.54
N ASP A 39 -14.41 -54.48 11.82
CA ASP A 39 -14.19 -55.49 12.86
C ASP A 39 -15.48 -56.25 13.25
N GLU A 40 -16.64 -55.60 13.15
CA GLU A 40 -17.94 -56.29 13.32
C GLU A 40 -18.23 -57.27 12.17
N GLU A 41 -17.90 -56.89 10.94
CA GLU A 41 -18.11 -57.75 9.78
C GLU A 41 -17.21 -59.00 9.83
N ARG A 42 -15.96 -58.84 10.30
CA ARG A 42 -15.03 -59.97 10.50
C ARG A 42 -15.53 -60.96 11.55
N LYS A 43 -16.05 -60.49 12.69
CA LYS A 43 -16.64 -61.37 13.72
C LYS A 43 -17.89 -62.11 13.23
N LYS A 44 -18.68 -61.49 12.35
CA LYS A 44 -19.87 -62.13 11.76
C LYS A 44 -19.51 -63.20 10.73
N LEU A 45 -18.40 -63.03 10.01
CA LEU A 45 -17.88 -64.01 9.06
C LEU A 45 -17.25 -65.22 9.73
N THR A 46 -16.51 -65.04 10.84
CA THR A 46 -15.93 -66.17 11.60
C THR A 46 -17.00 -67.06 12.24
N ALA A 47 -18.08 -66.47 12.78
CA ALA A 47 -19.21 -67.24 13.32
C ALA A 47 -19.98 -68.04 12.26
N ARG A 48 -20.00 -67.57 11.01
CA ARG A 48 -20.61 -68.32 9.88
C ARG A 48 -19.73 -69.49 9.44
N LEU A 49 -18.40 -69.36 9.54
CA LEU A 49 -17.46 -70.43 9.23
C LEU A 49 -17.53 -71.59 10.23
N GLU A 50 -17.58 -71.31 11.54
CA GLU A 50 -17.76 -72.36 12.56
C GLU A 50 -19.10 -73.12 12.39
N LYS A 51 -20.16 -72.40 12.00
CA LYS A 51 -21.47 -73.03 11.73
C LYS A 51 -21.44 -73.93 10.49
N LEU A 52 -20.61 -73.60 9.49
CA LEU A 52 -20.42 -74.42 8.30
C LEU A 52 -19.57 -75.66 8.61
N GLU A 53 -18.52 -75.54 9.43
CA GLU A 53 -17.73 -76.69 9.89
C GLU A 53 -18.57 -77.69 10.70
N ALA A 54 -19.49 -77.19 11.55
CA ALA A 54 -20.40 -78.06 12.30
C ALA A 54 -21.40 -78.80 11.40
N VAL A 55 -21.87 -78.19 10.31
CA VAL A 55 -22.77 -78.83 9.34
C VAL A 55 -22.03 -79.88 8.50
N VAL A 56 -20.78 -79.63 8.15
CA VAL A 56 -19.93 -80.59 7.42
C VAL A 56 -19.53 -81.77 8.32
N ALA A 57 -19.22 -81.51 9.60
CA ALA A 57 -18.95 -82.58 10.58
C ALA A 57 -20.18 -83.46 10.82
N LYS A 58 -21.40 -82.88 10.82
CA LYS A 58 -22.65 -83.63 10.96
C LYS A 58 -22.98 -84.47 9.72
N ALA A 59 -22.65 -83.98 8.52
CA ALA A 59 -22.80 -84.73 7.28
C ALA A 59 -21.81 -85.90 7.13
N ALA A 60 -20.68 -85.89 7.85
CA ALA A 60 -19.68 -86.95 7.82
C ALA A 60 -19.99 -88.17 8.72
N SER A 61 -21.03 -88.10 9.58
CA SER A 61 -21.31 -89.15 10.57
C SER A 61 -22.39 -90.17 10.18
N ASP A 62 -23.09 -89.99 9.05
CA ASP A 62 -24.20 -90.87 8.65
C ASP A 62 -23.76 -91.88 7.58
N SER A 63 -23.17 -92.98 8.06
CA SER A 63 -22.58 -94.06 7.28
C SER A 63 -23.63 -95.12 6.92
N SER A 64 -24.19 -95.05 5.70
CA SER A 64 -24.83 -96.20 5.04
C SER A 64 -24.12 -96.50 3.72
N ARG A 65 -23.70 -97.77 3.60
CA ARG A 65 -22.64 -98.28 2.71
C ARG A 65 -23.02 -98.37 1.22
N ASP A 66 -24.25 -98.04 0.83
CA ASP A 66 -24.71 -98.09 -0.56
C ASP A 66 -24.61 -96.74 -1.32
N LYS A 67 -24.13 -95.68 -0.66
CA LYS A 67 -23.92 -94.37 -1.31
C LYS A 67 -22.48 -94.10 -1.76
N LEU A 68 -21.57 -95.07 -1.64
CA LEU A 68 -20.15 -94.88 -1.88
C LEU A 68 -19.81 -94.70 -3.38
N VAL A 69 -20.51 -95.39 -4.28
CA VAL A 69 -20.28 -95.31 -5.73
C VAL A 69 -20.89 -94.02 -6.32
N THR A 70 -22.04 -93.59 -5.82
CA THR A 70 -22.65 -92.29 -6.17
C THR A 70 -21.85 -91.12 -5.59
N ALA A 71 -21.22 -91.28 -4.43
CA ALA A 71 -20.36 -90.26 -3.81
C ALA A 71 -19.00 -90.09 -4.51
N ILE A 72 -18.45 -91.11 -5.18
CA ILE A 72 -17.18 -91.00 -5.93
C ILE A 72 -17.40 -90.34 -7.31
N ILE A 73 -18.53 -90.60 -7.98
CA ILE A 73 -18.91 -89.91 -9.23
C ILE A 73 -19.38 -88.48 -8.95
N ALA A 74 -20.16 -88.25 -7.88
CA ALA A 74 -20.49 -86.89 -7.42
C ALA A 74 -19.25 -86.16 -6.84
N GLY A 75 -18.30 -86.89 -6.26
CA GLY A 75 -17.04 -86.38 -5.71
C GLY A 75 -16.05 -85.90 -6.78
N SER A 76 -15.96 -86.59 -7.92
CA SER A 76 -15.09 -86.18 -9.03
C SER A 76 -15.68 -85.04 -9.85
N ALA A 77 -17.00 -85.01 -10.06
CA ALA A 77 -17.70 -83.86 -10.64
C ALA A 77 -17.65 -82.62 -9.74
N SER A 78 -17.75 -82.78 -8.41
CA SER A 78 -17.62 -81.67 -7.46
C SER A 78 -16.18 -81.17 -7.28
N LEU A 79 -15.15 -82.02 -7.44
CA LEU A 79 -13.74 -81.60 -7.45
C LEU A 79 -13.38 -80.80 -8.72
N PHE A 80 -13.87 -81.21 -9.90
CA PHE A 80 -13.69 -80.44 -11.13
C PHE A 80 -14.50 -79.14 -11.12
N ALA A 81 -15.72 -79.16 -10.59
CA ALA A 81 -16.52 -77.95 -10.40
C ALA A 81 -15.92 -77.01 -9.33
N ALA A 82 -15.31 -77.53 -8.26
CA ALA A 82 -14.63 -76.75 -7.24
C ALA A 82 -13.28 -76.18 -7.72
N LEU A 83 -12.54 -76.89 -8.57
CA LEU A 83 -11.34 -76.36 -9.23
C LEU A 83 -11.66 -75.30 -10.29
N LEU A 84 -12.73 -75.49 -11.06
CA LEU A 84 -13.21 -74.47 -12.00
C LEU A 84 -13.82 -73.26 -11.29
N ALA A 85 -14.61 -73.46 -10.23
CA ALA A 85 -15.14 -72.39 -9.40
C ALA A 85 -14.04 -71.65 -8.62
N GLY A 86 -13.04 -72.38 -8.10
CA GLY A 86 -11.86 -71.84 -7.43
C GLY A 86 -10.93 -71.05 -8.36
N GLY A 87 -10.71 -71.55 -9.59
CA GLY A 87 -9.96 -70.85 -10.62
C GLY A 87 -10.65 -69.56 -11.11
N LEU A 88 -11.97 -69.61 -11.31
CA LEU A 88 -12.76 -68.44 -11.71
C LEU A 88 -12.88 -67.40 -10.58
N THR A 89 -12.94 -67.81 -9.32
CA THR A 89 -12.95 -66.87 -8.18
C THR A 89 -11.60 -66.17 -7.99
N LEU A 90 -10.47 -66.88 -8.13
CA LEU A 90 -9.14 -66.25 -8.09
C LEU A 90 -8.89 -65.28 -9.24
N LEU A 91 -9.34 -65.62 -10.47
CA LEU A 91 -9.27 -64.71 -11.62
C LEU A 91 -10.19 -63.49 -11.44
N GLY A 92 -11.41 -63.69 -10.91
CA GLY A 92 -12.34 -62.61 -10.58
C GLY A 92 -11.78 -61.66 -9.52
N GLN A 93 -11.17 -62.19 -8.45
CA GLN A 93 -10.52 -61.38 -7.40
C GLN A 93 -9.35 -60.55 -7.94
N ARG A 94 -8.50 -61.14 -8.81
CA ARG A 94 -7.40 -60.39 -9.45
C ARG A 94 -7.90 -59.28 -10.37
N PHE A 95 -8.98 -59.52 -11.11
CA PHE A 95 -9.56 -58.51 -11.99
C PHE A 95 -10.18 -57.36 -11.19
N MET A 96 -10.94 -57.66 -10.13
CA MET A 96 -11.53 -56.67 -9.23
C MET A 96 -10.47 -55.85 -8.50
N ALA A 97 -9.39 -56.48 -8.01
CA ALA A 97 -8.28 -55.77 -7.38
C ALA A 97 -7.61 -54.77 -8.34
N LYS A 98 -7.40 -55.17 -9.60
CA LYS A 98 -6.84 -54.29 -10.64
C LYS A 98 -7.78 -53.15 -11.03
N GLN A 99 -9.09 -53.38 -10.99
CA GLN A 99 -10.08 -52.34 -11.24
C GLN A 99 -10.15 -51.32 -10.08
N GLN A 100 -10.09 -51.80 -8.84
CA GLN A 100 -10.01 -50.94 -7.64
C GLN A 100 -8.73 -50.10 -7.64
N GLU A 101 -7.59 -50.68 -7.99
CA GLU A 101 -6.32 -49.95 -8.12
C GLU A 101 -6.41 -48.83 -9.16
N ARG A 102 -7.04 -49.09 -10.32
CA ARG A 102 -7.27 -48.04 -11.35
C ARG A 102 -8.19 -46.93 -10.86
N GLN A 103 -9.26 -47.27 -10.14
CA GLN A 103 -10.16 -46.27 -9.57
C GLN A 103 -9.45 -45.41 -8.51
N ALA A 104 -8.68 -46.04 -7.62
CA ALA A 104 -7.87 -45.34 -6.63
C ALA A 104 -6.86 -44.38 -7.29
N ASN A 105 -6.19 -44.83 -8.35
CA ASN A 105 -5.25 -43.99 -9.10
C ASN A 105 -5.95 -42.81 -9.78
N ASN A 106 -7.12 -43.00 -10.38
CA ASN A 106 -7.87 -41.91 -11.00
C ASN A 106 -8.32 -40.86 -9.98
N ILE A 107 -8.85 -41.29 -8.82
CA ILE A 107 -9.25 -40.39 -7.74
C ILE A 107 -8.03 -39.61 -7.22
N ALA A 108 -6.89 -40.26 -7.04
CA ALA A 108 -5.66 -39.60 -6.62
C ALA A 108 -5.19 -38.53 -7.62
N VAL A 109 -5.30 -38.81 -8.92
CA VAL A 109 -4.97 -37.83 -9.99
C VAL A 109 -5.92 -36.64 -9.98
N GLU A 110 -7.23 -36.87 -9.85
CA GLU A 110 -8.23 -35.80 -9.75
C GLU A 110 -8.01 -34.92 -8.52
N GLN A 111 -7.72 -35.52 -7.36
CA GLN A 111 -7.39 -34.80 -6.14
C GLN A 111 -6.11 -33.98 -6.29
N ALA A 112 -5.07 -34.54 -6.92
CA ALA A 112 -3.83 -33.81 -7.20
C ALA A 112 -4.07 -32.61 -8.14
N GLN A 113 -4.90 -32.77 -9.18
CA GLN A 113 -5.26 -31.67 -10.08
C GLN A 113 -6.06 -30.57 -9.37
N GLN A 114 -7.02 -30.93 -8.51
CA GLN A 114 -7.76 -29.95 -7.71
C GLN A 114 -6.85 -29.22 -6.71
N ALA A 115 -5.93 -29.94 -6.06
CA ALA A 115 -4.92 -29.33 -5.19
C ALA A 115 -4.01 -28.36 -5.97
N GLU A 116 -3.61 -28.69 -7.20
CA GLU A 116 -2.82 -27.80 -8.04
C GLU A 116 -3.61 -26.55 -8.46
N ILE A 117 -4.88 -26.69 -8.87
CA ILE A 117 -5.73 -25.56 -9.25
C ILE A 117 -5.97 -24.63 -8.04
N THR A 118 -6.25 -25.20 -6.87
CA THR A 118 -6.46 -24.42 -5.64
C THR A 118 -5.17 -23.73 -5.20
N ALA A 119 -4.02 -24.41 -5.28
CA ALA A 119 -2.72 -23.80 -4.99
C ALA A 119 -2.39 -22.64 -5.94
N LYS A 120 -2.67 -22.80 -7.25
CA LYS A 120 -2.49 -21.72 -8.25
C LYS A 120 -3.40 -20.53 -7.95
N ARG A 121 -4.68 -20.76 -7.64
CA ARG A 121 -5.61 -19.68 -7.25
C ARG A 121 -5.18 -18.99 -5.97
N ALA A 122 -4.73 -19.74 -4.95
CA ALA A 122 -4.23 -19.17 -3.71
C ALA A 122 -2.99 -18.31 -3.93
N LEU A 123 -2.06 -18.76 -4.79
CA LEU A 123 -0.89 -17.98 -5.19
C LEU A 123 -1.28 -16.69 -5.92
N GLU A 124 -2.25 -16.76 -6.85
CA GLU A 124 -2.76 -15.60 -7.57
C GLU A 124 -3.42 -14.60 -6.62
N LEU A 125 -4.28 -15.05 -5.71
CA LEU A 125 -4.89 -14.21 -4.68
C LEU A 125 -3.85 -13.55 -3.80
N ALA A 126 -2.86 -14.30 -3.30
CA ALA A 126 -1.79 -13.75 -2.48
C ALA A 126 -0.96 -12.69 -3.23
N ARG A 127 -0.75 -12.86 -4.55
CA ARG A 127 -0.10 -11.85 -5.39
C ARG A 127 -0.95 -10.59 -5.52
N TYR A 128 -2.25 -10.73 -5.77
CA TYR A 128 -3.16 -9.58 -5.84
C TYR A 128 -3.21 -8.83 -4.51
N GLU A 129 -3.35 -9.52 -3.38
CA GLU A 129 -3.34 -8.94 -2.04
C GLU A 129 -2.05 -8.14 -1.77
N ALA A 130 -0.89 -8.69 -2.14
CA ALA A 130 0.39 -7.99 -1.99
C ALA A 130 0.47 -6.70 -2.83
N VAL A 131 -0.04 -6.74 -4.07
CA VAL A 131 -0.10 -5.56 -4.95
C VAL A 131 -1.06 -4.51 -4.40
N PHE A 132 -2.25 -4.91 -3.94
CA PHE A 132 -3.23 -3.99 -3.35
C PHE A 132 -2.69 -3.34 -2.07
N ALA A 133 -2.09 -4.12 -1.17
CA ALA A 133 -1.50 -3.59 0.07
C ALA A 133 -0.34 -2.61 -0.21
N HIS A 134 0.46 -2.85 -1.25
CA HIS A 134 1.51 -1.91 -1.65
C HIS A 134 0.92 -0.62 -2.23
N THR A 135 -0.09 -0.76 -3.08
CA THR A 135 -0.77 0.35 -3.76
C THR A 135 -1.51 1.24 -2.76
N GLU A 136 -2.16 0.65 -1.76
CA GLU A 136 -2.83 1.35 -0.67
C GLU A 136 -1.85 2.28 0.08
N LYS A 137 -0.65 1.80 0.40
CA LYS A 137 0.39 2.60 1.07
C LYS A 137 0.86 3.77 0.22
N ILE A 138 1.02 3.58 -1.09
CA ILE A 138 1.39 4.67 -2.01
C ILE A 138 0.27 5.69 -2.06
N LEU A 139 -0.98 5.25 -2.20
CA LEU A 139 -2.14 6.14 -2.21
C LEU A 139 -2.25 6.94 -0.92
N GLU A 140 -2.13 6.29 0.24
CA GLU A 140 -2.15 6.93 1.56
C GLU A 140 -1.05 7.98 1.67
N TYR A 141 0.16 7.67 1.20
CA TYR A 141 1.27 8.62 1.17
C TYR A 141 0.94 9.83 0.27
N ARG A 142 0.42 9.62 -0.94
CA ARG A 142 0.06 10.71 -1.86
C ARG A 142 -1.07 11.59 -1.33
N LEU A 143 -2.08 10.99 -0.68
CA LEU A 143 -3.13 11.73 0.02
C LEU A 143 -2.54 12.61 1.12
N LYS A 144 -1.63 12.07 1.95
CA LYS A 144 -0.92 12.86 2.97
C LYS A 144 -0.13 14.01 2.37
N GLN A 145 0.61 13.79 1.27
CA GLN A 145 1.33 14.86 0.57
C GLN A 145 0.38 15.98 0.12
N MET A 146 -0.77 15.62 -0.44
CA MET A 146 -1.79 16.59 -0.87
C MET A 146 -2.36 17.38 0.31
N GLU A 147 -2.90 16.67 1.30
CA GLU A 147 -3.70 17.25 2.39
C GLU A 147 -2.86 18.05 3.38
N LEU A 148 -1.69 17.52 3.77
CA LEU A 148 -0.89 18.08 4.85
C LEU A 148 0.16 19.08 4.37
N PHE A 149 0.55 19.02 3.09
CA PHE A 149 1.66 19.80 2.57
C PHE A 149 1.29 20.64 1.34
N TYR A 150 1.04 20.03 0.18
CA TYR A 150 0.93 20.77 -1.08
C TYR A 150 -0.30 21.67 -1.17
N ALA A 151 -1.50 21.17 -0.84
CA ALA A 151 -2.72 21.98 -0.89
C ALA A 151 -2.65 23.20 0.06
N PRO A 152 -2.31 23.06 1.35
CA PRO A 152 -2.24 24.21 2.25
C PRO A 152 -1.12 25.18 1.86
N MET A 153 0.07 24.69 1.45
CA MET A 153 1.14 25.56 0.97
C MET A 153 0.73 26.35 -0.27
N PHE A 154 0.11 25.69 -1.25
CA PHE A 154 -0.37 26.33 -2.46
C PHE A 154 -1.42 27.41 -2.17
N ALA A 155 -2.40 27.12 -1.32
CA ALA A 155 -3.43 28.07 -0.92
C ALA A 155 -2.84 29.29 -0.21
N LEU A 156 -1.93 29.08 0.75
CA LEU A 156 -1.26 30.15 1.49
C LEU A 156 -0.40 31.03 0.57
N LEU A 157 0.32 30.43 -0.38
CA LEU A 157 1.10 31.18 -1.37
C LEU A 157 0.23 32.05 -2.27
N LYS A 158 -0.89 31.54 -2.77
CA LYS A 158 -1.85 32.35 -3.56
C LYS A 158 -2.46 33.47 -2.71
N GLN A 159 -2.80 33.21 -1.45
CA GLN A 159 -3.29 34.23 -0.53
C GLN A 159 -2.25 35.32 -0.26
N SER A 160 -1.01 34.94 0.05
CA SER A 160 0.11 35.85 0.29
C SER A 160 0.38 36.73 -0.93
N LYS A 161 0.41 36.14 -2.13
CA LYS A 161 0.57 36.89 -3.39
C LYS A 161 -0.55 37.90 -3.59
N ALA A 162 -1.81 37.51 -3.40
CA ALA A 162 -2.95 38.42 -3.57
C ALA A 162 -2.92 39.60 -2.59
N LEU A 163 -2.49 39.37 -1.34
CA LEU A 163 -2.29 40.44 -0.35
C LEU A 163 -1.12 41.34 -0.74
N TYR A 164 -0.02 40.77 -1.22
CA TYR A 164 1.15 41.53 -1.69
C TYR A 164 0.79 42.43 -2.88
N ASP A 165 0.03 41.92 -3.84
CA ASP A 165 -0.45 42.70 -4.99
C ASP A 165 -1.36 43.86 -4.54
N LYS A 166 -2.28 43.61 -3.59
CA LYS A 166 -3.13 44.65 -2.99
C LYS A 166 -2.32 45.70 -2.23
N MET A 167 -1.29 45.27 -1.49
CA MET A 167 -0.40 46.16 -0.77
C MET A 167 0.36 47.06 -1.75
N ASN A 168 0.93 46.51 -2.82
CA ASN A 168 1.63 47.30 -3.82
C ASN A 168 0.72 48.32 -4.49
N TYR A 169 -0.51 47.92 -4.84
CA TYR A 169 -1.51 48.84 -5.38
C TYR A 169 -1.84 49.96 -4.40
N GLN A 170 -2.10 49.63 -3.13
CA GLN A 170 -2.43 50.60 -2.09
C GLN A 170 -1.29 51.61 -1.89
N ILE A 171 -0.05 51.14 -1.79
CA ILE A 171 1.14 51.99 -1.60
C ILE A 171 1.35 52.92 -2.82
N ALA A 172 1.26 52.39 -4.04
CA ALA A 172 1.42 53.20 -5.26
C ALA A 172 0.32 54.26 -5.40
N HIS A 173 -0.89 53.96 -4.92
CA HIS A 173 -2.00 54.91 -4.91
C HIS A 173 -1.86 55.99 -3.84
N ASP A 174 -1.45 55.61 -2.62
CA ASP A 174 -1.33 56.55 -1.50
C ASP A 174 -0.10 57.48 -1.64
N GLU A 175 1.00 56.98 -2.22
CA GLU A 175 2.29 57.69 -2.32
C GLU A 175 2.89 57.64 -3.75
N PRO A 176 2.20 58.22 -4.77
CA PRO A 176 2.60 58.09 -6.19
C PRO A 176 3.94 58.76 -6.54
N ASP A 177 4.37 59.76 -5.75
CA ASP A 177 5.66 60.44 -5.98
C ASP A 177 6.86 59.56 -5.61
N ARG A 178 6.63 58.57 -4.74
CA ARG A 178 7.65 57.65 -4.21
C ARG A 178 7.55 56.27 -4.82
N TYR A 179 6.34 55.81 -5.15
CA TYR A 179 6.11 54.47 -5.65
C TYR A 179 5.35 54.49 -6.96
N ARG A 180 5.68 53.53 -7.83
CA ARG A 180 4.93 53.31 -9.07
C ARG A 180 4.73 51.82 -9.30
N LEU A 181 3.55 51.48 -9.79
CA LEU A 181 3.22 50.14 -10.24
C LEU A 181 3.26 50.12 -11.77
N LEU A 182 4.04 49.22 -12.34
CA LEU A 182 4.12 48.98 -13.77
C LEU A 182 3.04 47.97 -14.18
N ASP A 183 2.52 48.16 -15.40
CA ASP A 183 1.57 47.22 -16.00
C ASP A 183 2.21 45.83 -16.15
N GLU A 184 3.43 45.81 -16.70
CA GLU A 184 4.26 44.61 -16.87
C GLU A 184 5.49 44.61 -15.94
N PRO A 185 6.00 43.45 -15.52
CA PRO A 185 7.25 43.37 -14.76
C PRO A 185 8.44 43.89 -15.57
N ASP A 186 9.41 44.50 -14.88
CA ASP A 186 10.70 44.85 -15.49
C ASP A 186 11.57 43.62 -15.84
N ASP A 187 12.75 43.85 -16.43
CA ASP A 187 13.72 42.80 -16.78
C ASP A 187 14.16 41.95 -15.57
N GLN A 188 13.97 42.45 -14.35
CA GLN A 188 14.29 41.77 -13.11
C GLN A 188 13.06 41.10 -12.45
N GLY A 189 11.88 41.20 -13.08
CA GLY A 189 10.62 40.63 -12.64
C GLY A 189 9.86 41.46 -11.59
N TYR A 190 10.24 42.73 -11.37
CA TYR A 190 9.55 43.63 -10.44
C TYR A 190 8.47 44.44 -11.16
N ARG A 191 7.24 44.39 -10.63
CA ARG A 191 6.15 45.29 -11.06
C ARG A 191 6.09 46.58 -10.27
N MET A 192 6.46 46.53 -9.00
CA MET A 192 6.45 47.69 -8.11
C MET A 192 7.85 48.28 -8.07
N HIS A 193 7.97 49.60 -8.25
CA HIS A 193 9.23 50.34 -8.13
C HIS A 193 9.12 51.41 -7.05
N VAL A 194 10.25 51.67 -6.39
CA VAL A 194 10.44 52.76 -5.45
C VAL A 194 11.48 53.74 -5.99
N LYS A 195 11.23 55.04 -5.81
CA LYS A 195 12.16 56.10 -6.16
C LYS A 195 13.26 56.20 -5.09
N ALA A 196 14.51 56.01 -5.49
CA ALA A 196 15.67 56.17 -4.63
C ALA A 196 16.05 57.65 -4.47
N ASP A 197 16.95 57.94 -3.52
CA ASP A 197 17.38 59.31 -3.20
C ASP A 197 18.08 60.01 -4.38
N ASP A 198 18.72 59.23 -5.26
CA ASP A 198 19.33 59.69 -6.51
C ASP A 198 18.29 59.98 -7.62
N GLY A 199 16.99 59.81 -7.33
CA GLY A 199 15.88 59.98 -8.25
C GLY A 199 15.64 58.79 -9.19
N SER A 200 16.48 57.75 -9.15
CA SER A 200 16.32 56.55 -9.97
C SER A 200 15.21 55.65 -9.42
N TRP A 201 14.57 54.89 -10.31
CA TRP A 201 13.56 53.90 -9.93
C TRP A 201 14.20 52.53 -9.75
N LYS A 202 13.93 51.88 -8.61
CA LYS A 202 14.47 50.55 -8.27
C LYS A 202 13.34 49.59 -7.95
N GLY A 203 13.58 48.29 -8.21
CA GLY A 203 12.67 47.21 -7.82
C GLY A 203 12.27 47.29 -6.36
N PHE A 204 10.98 47.34 -6.07
CA PHE A 204 10.46 47.36 -4.71
C PHE A 204 10.69 46.01 -4.03
N ARG A 205 11.21 46.07 -2.80
CA ARG A 205 11.47 44.91 -1.96
C ARG A 205 10.90 45.19 -0.59
N LEU A 206 10.03 44.29 -0.11
CA LEU A 206 9.35 44.47 1.17
C LEU A 206 10.34 44.69 2.32
N LEU A 207 11.38 43.85 2.40
CA LEU A 207 12.44 43.96 3.42
C LEU A 207 13.06 45.36 3.48
N ASP A 208 13.42 45.92 2.32
CA ASP A 208 14.10 47.21 2.24
C ASP A 208 13.17 48.39 2.52
N GLN A 209 11.86 48.20 2.35
CA GLN A 209 10.84 49.25 2.51
C GLN A 209 10.01 49.09 3.79
N LEU A 210 10.30 48.09 4.64
CA LEU A 210 9.58 47.88 5.90
C LEU A 210 9.50 49.15 6.78
N PRO A 211 10.57 49.95 6.96
CA PRO A 211 10.48 51.18 7.74
C PRO A 211 9.46 52.18 7.17
N ALA A 212 9.37 52.29 5.85
CA ALA A 212 8.41 53.17 5.18
C ALA A 212 6.97 52.62 5.25
N ILE A 213 6.82 51.31 5.10
CA ILE A 213 5.52 50.63 5.21
C ILE A 213 4.95 50.78 6.62
N ARG A 214 5.77 50.80 7.67
CA ARG A 214 5.31 51.07 9.05
C ARG A 214 4.62 52.43 9.20
N SER A 215 5.00 53.43 8.40
CA SER A 215 4.38 54.75 8.41
C SER A 215 3.04 54.79 7.68
N ASN A 216 2.72 53.79 6.85
CA ASN A 216 1.43 53.65 6.15
C ASN A 216 0.61 52.53 6.80
N LEU A 217 -0.36 52.89 7.65
CA LEU A 217 -1.15 51.93 8.44
C LEU A 217 -1.87 50.88 7.59
N LYS A 218 -2.36 51.24 6.39
CA LYS A 218 -3.05 50.30 5.48
C LYS A 218 -2.06 49.28 4.93
N ALA A 219 -0.90 49.75 4.47
CA ALA A 219 0.16 48.88 3.96
C ALA A 219 0.72 47.97 5.07
N LEU A 220 0.91 48.51 6.28
CA LEU A 220 1.36 47.75 7.44
C LEU A 220 0.40 46.60 7.78
N THR A 221 -0.90 46.86 7.80
CA THR A 221 -1.93 45.83 8.07
C THR A 221 -1.83 44.67 7.07
N LEU A 222 -1.60 44.97 5.79
CA LEU A 222 -1.43 43.95 4.75
C LEU A 222 -0.09 43.20 4.90
N ALA A 223 0.99 43.90 5.22
CA ALA A 223 2.30 43.32 5.47
C ALA A 223 2.27 42.36 6.68
N GLU A 224 1.64 42.76 7.78
CA GLU A 224 1.44 41.91 8.97
C GLU A 224 0.68 40.63 8.62
N ARG A 225 -0.37 40.73 7.79
CA ARG A 225 -1.11 39.54 7.34
C ARG A 225 -0.25 38.62 6.47
N ILE A 226 0.61 39.17 5.62
CA ILE A 226 1.58 38.39 4.83
C ILE A 226 2.56 37.66 5.76
N LEU A 227 3.04 38.31 6.82
CA LEU A 227 3.94 37.68 7.81
C LEU A 227 3.27 36.56 8.60
N GLN A 228 1.99 36.72 8.96
CA GLN A 228 1.20 35.66 9.60
C GLN A 228 1.05 34.44 8.67
N ILE A 229 0.82 34.66 7.37
CA ILE A 229 0.79 33.57 6.40
C ILE A 229 2.16 32.88 6.32
N GLY A 230 3.25 33.66 6.34
CA GLY A 230 4.60 33.09 6.34
C GLY A 230 4.91 32.25 7.59
N GLU A 231 4.34 32.62 8.74
CA GLU A 231 4.41 31.82 9.97
C GLU A 231 3.69 30.48 9.80
N GLN A 232 2.50 30.50 9.22
CA GLN A 232 1.71 29.29 8.95
C GLN A 232 2.44 28.34 7.99
N MET A 233 3.07 28.89 6.94
CA MET A 233 3.89 28.12 6.02
C MET A 233 5.12 27.51 6.72
N THR A 234 5.80 28.29 7.56
CA THR A 234 6.94 27.82 8.36
C THR A 234 6.55 26.64 9.25
N LYS A 235 5.35 26.68 9.84
CA LYS A 235 4.80 25.57 10.64
C LYS A 235 4.57 24.32 9.78
N ILE A 236 3.95 24.46 8.60
CA ILE A 236 3.73 23.33 7.68
C ILE A 236 5.06 22.70 7.25
N ILE A 237 6.05 23.53 6.90
CA ILE A 237 7.38 23.04 6.53
C ILE A 237 8.01 22.28 7.69
N SER A 238 7.95 22.82 8.91
CA SER A 238 8.57 22.19 10.09
C SER A 238 7.91 20.84 10.44
N ASP A 239 6.58 20.76 10.32
CA ASP A 239 5.82 19.56 10.69
C ASP A 239 5.85 18.50 9.57
N TYR A 240 5.90 18.91 8.30
CA TYR A 240 5.59 18.06 7.15
C TYR A 240 6.60 18.12 6.00
N ALA A 241 7.82 18.67 6.18
CA ALA A 241 8.83 18.69 5.11
C ALA A 241 9.15 17.31 4.52
N GLY A 242 8.99 16.21 5.28
CA GLY A 242 9.16 14.84 4.78
C GLY A 242 8.13 14.42 3.71
N LEU A 243 7.07 15.21 3.51
CA LEU A 243 6.08 15.02 2.46
C LEU A 243 6.40 15.84 1.19
N ALA A 244 7.39 16.74 1.23
CA ALA A 244 7.83 17.49 0.06
C ALA A 244 8.59 16.60 -0.94
N SER A 245 8.65 17.02 -2.20
CA SER A 245 9.56 16.42 -3.18
C SER A 245 11.02 16.71 -2.80
N ALA A 246 11.93 15.82 -3.20
CA ALA A 246 13.34 15.94 -2.84
C ALA A 246 13.98 17.25 -3.35
N ASP A 247 13.60 17.70 -4.55
CA ASP A 247 14.10 18.94 -5.18
C ASP A 247 13.56 20.22 -4.53
N LEU A 248 12.53 20.11 -3.68
CA LEU A 248 11.94 21.25 -2.99
C LEU A 248 12.62 21.52 -1.64
N VAL A 249 13.28 20.53 -1.03
CA VAL A 249 13.83 20.62 0.34
C VAL A 249 14.78 21.79 0.52
N ASP A 250 15.70 22.02 -0.42
CA ASP A 250 16.66 23.13 -0.35
C ASP A 250 15.95 24.49 -0.38
N LEU A 251 14.93 24.65 -1.25
CA LEU A 251 14.11 25.86 -1.33
C LEU A 251 13.29 26.11 -0.05
N LEU A 252 12.86 25.05 0.65
CA LEU A 252 12.20 25.19 1.95
C LEU A 252 13.18 25.72 3.00
N GLY A 253 14.43 25.24 2.99
CA GLY A 253 15.49 25.77 3.85
C GLY A 253 15.75 27.26 3.62
N GLU A 254 15.86 27.67 2.35
CA GLU A 254 16.00 29.09 1.96
C GLU A 254 14.79 29.93 2.42
N TYR A 255 13.58 29.39 2.28
CA TYR A 255 12.36 30.06 2.73
C TYR A 255 12.34 30.25 4.25
N LEU A 256 12.71 29.24 5.03
CA LEU A 256 12.78 29.32 6.49
C LEU A 256 13.79 30.38 6.94
N ALA A 257 14.96 30.43 6.30
CA ALA A 257 15.96 31.46 6.56
C ALA A 257 15.44 32.86 6.22
N HIS A 258 14.80 33.02 5.04
CA HIS A 258 14.17 34.27 4.63
C HIS A 258 13.11 34.75 5.64
N TYR A 259 12.21 33.85 6.06
CA TYR A 259 11.15 34.18 7.01
C TYR A 259 11.72 34.56 8.38
N ALA A 260 12.73 33.85 8.88
CA ALA A 260 13.38 34.16 10.15
C ALA A 260 14.00 35.57 10.16
N ILE A 261 14.66 35.96 9.07
CA ILE A 261 15.22 37.31 8.89
C ILE A 261 14.08 38.33 8.89
N LEU A 262 13.07 38.12 8.04
CA LEU A 262 11.95 39.05 7.88
C LEU A 262 11.15 39.23 9.19
N SER A 263 10.89 38.14 9.92
CA SER A 263 10.20 38.16 11.22
C SER A 263 11.01 38.91 12.27
N THR A 264 12.33 38.71 12.31
CA THR A 264 13.23 39.43 13.23
C THR A 264 13.22 40.93 12.97
N ILE A 265 13.35 41.36 11.71
CA ILE A 265 13.31 42.77 11.31
C ILE A 265 11.97 43.41 11.67
N HIS A 266 10.88 42.69 11.40
CA HIS A 266 9.55 43.17 11.73
C HIS A 266 9.37 43.37 13.24
N LYS A 267 9.86 42.44 14.06
CA LYS A 267 9.76 42.49 15.53
C LYS A 267 10.71 43.47 16.20
N SER A 268 11.95 43.62 15.70
CA SER A 268 12.97 44.46 16.33
C SER A 268 12.63 45.94 16.29
N GLY A 269 11.74 46.35 15.37
CA GLY A 269 11.45 47.76 15.17
C GLY A 269 12.60 48.52 14.51
N GLU A 270 13.73 47.86 14.20
CA GLU A 270 14.89 48.50 13.62
C GLU A 270 14.53 49.10 12.25
N THR A 271 14.96 50.34 12.07
CA THR A 271 14.72 51.15 10.87
C THR A 271 16.01 51.40 10.08
N VAL A 272 17.15 50.91 10.59
CA VAL A 272 18.45 51.12 9.99
C VAL A 272 18.60 50.17 8.79
N PRO A 273 18.94 50.68 7.60
CA PRO A 273 19.22 49.84 6.44
C PRO A 273 20.35 48.86 6.76
N TYR A 274 20.16 47.57 6.47
CA TYR A 274 21.24 46.59 6.54
C TYR A 274 22.37 46.96 5.57
N ASP A 275 23.60 46.60 5.94
CA ASP A 275 24.78 46.88 5.12
C ASP A 275 24.62 46.38 3.67
N PRO A 276 25.18 47.10 2.68
CA PRO A 276 25.14 46.68 1.29
C PRO A 276 25.64 45.25 1.10
N GLY A 277 24.77 44.35 0.62
CA GLY A 277 25.09 42.95 0.33
C GLY A 277 24.48 41.95 1.30
N TRP A 278 24.02 42.36 2.49
CA TRP A 278 23.27 41.50 3.42
C TRP A 278 22.03 40.89 2.77
N HIS A 279 21.44 41.68 1.87
CA HIS A 279 20.29 41.35 1.09
C HIS A 279 20.52 40.16 0.13
N LYS A 280 21.76 39.84 -0.29
CA LYS A 280 22.07 38.72 -1.21
C LYS A 280 21.79 37.33 -0.62
N MET A 281 21.71 37.20 0.70
CA MET A 281 21.57 35.90 1.41
C MET A 281 20.20 35.69 2.06
N GLY A 282 19.27 36.65 1.95
CA GLY A 282 18.01 36.66 2.70
C GLY A 282 16.76 36.87 1.84
N TYR A 283 16.83 36.58 0.54
CA TYR A 283 15.70 36.81 -0.35
C TYR A 283 14.70 35.65 -0.35
N TYR A 284 13.45 36.01 -0.62
CA TYR A 284 12.41 35.04 -0.91
C TYR A 284 12.86 34.15 -2.09
N PRO A 285 12.83 32.81 -1.95
CA PRO A 285 13.24 31.90 -3.00
C PRO A 285 12.23 31.95 -4.15
N ARG A 286 12.54 32.74 -5.19
CA ARG A 286 11.64 32.98 -6.33
C ARG A 286 11.08 31.68 -6.97
N PRO A 287 11.85 30.58 -7.11
CA PRO A 287 11.33 29.34 -7.66
C PRO A 287 10.29 28.61 -6.79
N LEU A 288 10.21 28.92 -5.49
CA LEU A 288 9.37 28.19 -4.52
C LEU A 288 7.91 28.10 -4.96
N ASN A 289 7.33 29.21 -5.41
CA ASN A 289 5.94 29.24 -5.89
C ASN A 289 5.68 28.26 -7.02
N GLY A 290 6.58 28.24 -8.01
CA GLY A 290 6.47 27.34 -9.16
C GLY A 290 6.59 25.89 -8.73
N LYS A 291 7.53 25.58 -7.83
CA LYS A 291 7.77 24.22 -7.34
C LYS A 291 6.64 23.66 -6.47
N ILE A 292 6.05 24.48 -5.61
CA ILE A 292 4.85 24.06 -4.84
C ILE A 292 3.66 23.82 -5.78
N GLU A 293 3.47 24.69 -6.79
CA GLU A 293 2.39 24.51 -7.77
C GLU A 293 2.60 23.26 -8.64
N GLU A 294 3.83 22.98 -9.06
CA GLU A 294 4.22 21.77 -9.79
C GLU A 294 3.88 20.53 -8.96
N GLY A 295 4.39 20.42 -7.73
CA GLY A 295 4.13 19.28 -6.86
C GLY A 295 2.65 19.11 -6.48
N TYR A 296 1.91 20.21 -6.31
CA TYR A 296 0.45 20.16 -6.14
C TYR A 296 -0.25 19.51 -7.35
N ARG A 297 0.08 19.96 -8.57
CA ARG A 297 -0.52 19.42 -9.80
C ARG A 297 -0.16 17.95 -10.01
N GLU A 298 1.09 17.60 -9.74
CA GLU A 298 1.59 16.24 -9.93
C GLU A 298 0.87 15.24 -9.01
N VAL A 299 0.71 15.58 -7.72
CA VAL A 299 -0.02 14.74 -6.77
C VAL A 299 -1.51 14.71 -7.10
N ALA A 300 -2.12 15.83 -7.50
CA ALA A 300 -3.53 15.86 -7.92
C ALA A 300 -3.79 14.95 -9.12
N GLN A 301 -2.93 15.04 -10.14
CA GLN A 301 -3.02 14.20 -11.34
C GLN A 301 -2.91 12.71 -10.97
N PHE A 302 -1.95 12.33 -10.12
CA PHE A 302 -1.82 10.95 -9.66
C PHE A 302 -3.11 10.44 -9.00
N LEU A 303 -3.74 11.24 -8.14
CA LEU A 303 -4.97 10.85 -7.44
C LEU A 303 -6.15 10.69 -8.40
N ASP A 304 -6.26 11.57 -9.40
CA ASP A 304 -7.30 11.50 -10.43
C ASP A 304 -7.13 10.27 -11.33
N GLU A 305 -5.90 9.98 -11.77
CA GLU A 305 -5.56 8.78 -12.54
C GLU A 305 -5.86 7.51 -11.75
N TYR A 306 -5.48 7.47 -10.47
CA TYR A 306 -5.78 6.36 -9.57
C TYR A 306 -7.28 6.14 -9.39
N SER A 307 -8.04 7.23 -9.15
CA SER A 307 -9.49 7.18 -9.02
C SER A 307 -10.17 6.64 -10.28
N SER A 308 -9.70 7.08 -11.45
CA SER A 308 -10.22 6.66 -12.76
C SER A 308 -9.91 5.19 -13.04
N ALA A 309 -8.68 4.75 -12.79
CA ALA A 309 -8.28 3.34 -12.92
C ALA A 309 -9.09 2.42 -11.98
N SER A 310 -9.30 2.86 -10.73
CA SER A 310 -10.09 2.12 -9.74
C SER A 310 -11.55 1.95 -10.16
N ARG A 311 -12.17 2.98 -10.72
CA ARG A 311 -13.54 2.89 -11.28
C ARG A 311 -13.61 1.93 -12.46
N GLY A 312 -12.66 2.03 -13.40
CA GLY A 312 -12.58 1.12 -14.54
C GLY A 312 -12.44 -0.35 -14.13
N LEU A 313 -11.63 -0.63 -13.09
CA LEU A 313 -11.50 -1.98 -12.53
C LEU A 313 -12.84 -2.47 -11.95
N LEU A 314 -13.52 -1.66 -11.13
CA LEU A 314 -14.81 -2.00 -10.53
C LEU A 314 -15.89 -2.26 -11.58
N GLU A 315 -15.91 -1.49 -12.66
CA GLU A 315 -16.85 -1.68 -13.78
C GLU A 315 -16.55 -2.93 -14.61
N SER A 316 -15.28 -3.34 -14.67
CA SER A 316 -14.84 -4.56 -15.38
C SER A 316 -15.12 -5.86 -14.62
N LEU A 317 -15.40 -5.79 -13.31
CA LEU A 317 -15.74 -6.96 -12.52
C LEU A 317 -17.09 -7.53 -13.00
N PRO A 318 -17.17 -8.86 -13.25
CA PRO A 318 -18.40 -9.46 -13.75
C PRO A 318 -19.54 -9.25 -12.76
N LYS A 319 -20.60 -8.56 -13.19
CA LYS A 319 -21.82 -8.29 -12.40
C LYS A 319 -22.57 -9.55 -11.91
N ASN A 320 -22.14 -10.73 -12.36
CA ASN A 320 -22.80 -12.02 -12.15
C ASN A 320 -22.20 -12.87 -11.02
N ALA A 321 -21.35 -12.32 -10.14
CA ALA A 321 -21.03 -12.99 -8.87
C ALA A 321 -22.26 -12.91 -7.94
N GLY A 322 -23.31 -13.66 -8.28
CA GLY A 322 -24.41 -13.93 -7.36
C GLY A 322 -23.89 -14.61 -6.10
N PRO A 323 -24.59 -14.49 -4.96
CA PRO A 323 -24.16 -15.12 -3.72
C PRO A 323 -23.91 -16.62 -3.95
N PRO A 324 -22.84 -17.19 -3.38
CA PRO A 324 -22.60 -18.63 -3.48
C PRO A 324 -23.84 -19.36 -2.95
N ALA A 325 -24.41 -20.22 -3.79
CA ALA A 325 -25.52 -21.10 -3.44
C ALA A 325 -25.08 -22.16 -2.42
#